data_AF-A0A7M3M8U2-F1
#
_entry.id   AF-A0A7M3M8U2-F1
#
_cell.length_a   1.000
_cell.length_b   1.000
_cell.length_c   1.000
_cell.angle_alpha   90.00
_cell.angle_beta   90.00
_cell.angle_gamma   90.00
#
_symmetry.space_group_name_H-M   'P 1'
#
loop_
_entity.id
_entity.type
_entity.pdbx_description
1 polymer ?
#
loop_
_entity_poly.entity_id
_entity_poly.type
_entity_poly.pdbx_seq_one_letter_code
_entity_poly.pdbx_strand_id
1 'polypeptide(L)'
;FFAERGFLVRTVLLPGCGTKPTDMIGVTVDDWRRVVAEQTAILQREVPHVYLGGFSTGGNLVLEYASTHPEILGVALFSPGIKSDEPLDFLAPLASLFSDWLMDPDGEAPAQDAMRYAIVPTDAFAQFYHTSSSIRSRLKKAPFGKPAVIVLAEHDSVLDVEYILE
;
A
#
# COMPACT_ATOMS: atom_id res chain seq x y z
N PHE A 1 13.38 9.36 -13.43
CA PHE A 1 13.91 8.07 -13.89
C PHE A 1 13.09 7.41 -15.02
N PHE A 2 11.89 6.86 -14.78
CA PHE A 2 11.16 6.08 -15.80
C PHE A 2 10.65 6.93 -16.96
N ALA A 3 10.05 8.10 -16.66
CA ALA A 3 9.61 9.04 -17.69
C ALA A 3 10.76 9.50 -18.59
N GLU A 4 11.93 9.78 -18.01
CA GLU A 4 13.17 10.14 -18.74
C GLU A 4 13.70 9.01 -19.62
N ARG A 5 13.29 7.75 -19.35
CA ARG A 5 13.62 6.57 -20.16
C ARG A 5 12.56 6.24 -21.21
N GLY A 6 11.59 7.13 -21.42
CA GLY A 6 10.57 6.99 -22.47
C GLY A 6 9.35 6.15 -22.06
N PHE A 7 9.20 5.81 -20.77
CA PHE A 7 7.97 5.17 -20.29
C PHE A 7 6.88 6.22 -20.07
N LEU A 8 5.65 5.91 -20.45
CA LEU A 8 4.49 6.63 -19.94
C LEU A 8 4.30 6.27 -18.47
N VAL A 9 4.41 7.26 -17.58
CA VAL A 9 4.33 7.05 -16.13
C VAL A 9 3.12 7.77 -15.58
N ARG A 10 2.33 7.05 -14.79
CA ARG A 10 1.20 7.59 -14.03
C ARG A 10 1.41 7.30 -12.55
N THR A 11 1.45 8.35 -11.75
CA THR A 11 1.50 8.27 -10.28
C THR A 11 0.16 8.72 -9.74
N VAL A 12 -0.33 8.01 -8.73
CA VAL A 12 -1.66 8.24 -8.16
C VAL A 12 -1.51 8.60 -6.69
N LEU A 13 -2.34 9.54 -6.22
CA LEU A 13 -2.48 9.85 -4.82
C LEU A 13 -3.70 9.13 -4.28
N LEU A 14 -3.53 8.34 -3.22
CA LEU A 14 -4.63 7.60 -2.62
C LEU A 14 -5.57 8.55 -1.85
N PRO A 15 -6.88 8.28 -1.83
CA PRO A 15 -7.84 8.98 -0.98
C PRO A 15 -7.33 9.11 0.46
N GLY A 16 -7.47 10.32 1.02
CA GLY A 16 -7.00 10.67 2.37
C GLY A 16 -5.51 10.98 2.49
N CYS A 17 -4.68 10.66 1.49
CA CYS A 17 -3.26 10.99 1.48
C CYS A 17 -2.96 12.36 0.85
N GLY A 18 -1.87 13.00 1.28
CA GLY A 18 -1.36 14.25 0.69
C GLY A 18 -2.18 15.50 1.03
N THR A 19 -3.02 15.43 2.06
CA THR A 19 -3.83 16.55 2.55
C THR A 19 -3.56 16.78 4.05
N LYS A 20 -4.37 16.18 4.93
CA LYS A 20 -4.22 16.19 6.39
C LYS A 20 -4.63 14.84 6.96
N PRO A 21 -4.07 14.40 8.10
CA PRO A 21 -4.36 13.09 8.69
C PRO A 21 -5.86 12.78 8.87
N THR A 22 -6.69 13.77 9.23
CA THR A 22 -8.14 13.60 9.41
C THR A 22 -8.86 13.16 8.15
N ASP A 23 -8.32 13.44 6.96
CA ASP A 23 -8.95 13.06 5.69
C ASP A 23 -8.83 11.56 5.41
N MET A 24 -8.05 10.81 6.21
CA MET A 24 -8.04 9.34 6.15
C MET A 24 -9.16 8.70 6.99
N ILE A 25 -9.84 9.46 7.86
CA ILE A 25 -10.95 8.93 8.65
C ILE A 25 -12.10 8.56 7.71
N GLY A 26 -12.63 7.34 7.85
CA GLY A 26 -13.68 6.81 6.97
C GLY A 26 -13.23 6.44 5.55
N VAL A 27 -11.96 6.62 5.19
CA VAL A 27 -11.41 6.09 3.92
C VAL A 27 -11.22 4.58 4.06
N THR A 28 -11.64 3.83 3.06
CA THR A 28 -11.56 2.36 3.07
C THR A 28 -10.47 1.82 2.14
N VAL A 29 -10.03 0.59 2.39
CA VAL A 29 -9.14 -0.14 1.47
C VAL A 29 -9.77 -0.29 0.07
N ASP A 30 -11.09 -0.37 -0.02
CA ASP A 30 -11.80 -0.48 -1.29
C ASP A 30 -11.77 0.83 -2.09
N ASP A 31 -11.71 2.00 -1.43
CA ASP A 31 -11.44 3.27 -2.09
C ASP A 31 -10.05 3.28 -2.73
N TRP A 32 -9.04 2.76 -2.03
CA TRP A 32 -7.69 2.66 -2.56
C TRP A 32 -7.60 1.65 -3.73
N ARG A 33 -8.23 0.48 -3.59
CA ARG A 33 -8.33 -0.53 -4.66
C ARG A 33 -9.01 0.03 -5.91
N ARG A 34 -10.10 0.80 -5.72
CA ARG A 34 -10.83 1.46 -6.81
C ARG A 34 -9.93 2.41 -7.58
N VAL A 35 -9.13 3.25 -6.90
CA VAL A 35 -8.18 4.14 -7.57
C VAL A 35 -7.13 3.36 -8.37
N VAL A 36 -6.56 2.29 -7.82
CA VAL A 36 -5.61 1.43 -8.56
C VAL A 36 -6.27 0.83 -9.81
N ALA A 37 -7.48 0.30 -9.68
CA ALA A 37 -8.21 -0.31 -10.79
C ALA A 37 -8.55 0.71 -11.89
N GLU A 38 -9.13 1.85 -11.53
CA GLU A 38 -9.51 2.89 -12.48
C GLU A 38 -8.28 3.46 -13.22
N GLN A 39 -7.21 3.77 -12.49
CA GLN A 39 -6.02 4.38 -13.09
C GLN A 39 -5.23 3.38 -13.95
N THR A 40 -5.24 2.09 -13.58
CA THR A 40 -4.67 1.03 -14.42
C THR A 40 -5.48 0.84 -15.70
N ALA A 41 -6.81 0.81 -15.61
CA ALA A 41 -7.69 0.68 -16.78
C ALA A 41 -7.57 1.87 -17.74
N ILE A 42 -7.34 3.08 -17.23
CA ILE A 42 -7.03 4.26 -18.06
C ILE A 42 -5.70 4.06 -18.77
N LEU A 43 -4.63 3.70 -18.05
CA LEU A 43 -3.30 3.53 -18.63
C LEU A 43 -3.26 2.42 -19.68
N GLN A 44 -3.98 1.32 -19.49
CA GLN A 44 -4.11 0.22 -20.46
C GLN A 44 -4.74 0.65 -21.80
N ARG A 45 -5.49 1.75 -21.84
CA ARG A 45 -6.03 2.31 -23.10
C ARG A 45 -4.99 3.13 -23.85
N GLU A 46 -3.96 3.61 -23.15
CA GLU A 46 -2.91 4.48 -23.70
C GLU A 46 -1.69 3.69 -24.16
N VAL A 47 -1.41 2.54 -23.55
CA VAL A 47 -0.25 1.70 -23.85
C VAL A 47 -0.59 0.21 -23.93
N PRO A 48 0.09 -0.57 -24.79
CA PRO A 48 -0.19 -2.00 -24.97
C PRO A 48 0.31 -2.86 -23.79
N HIS A 49 1.19 -2.32 -22.96
CA HIS A 49 1.90 -3.06 -21.91
C HIS A 49 1.97 -2.22 -20.65
N VAL A 50 1.56 -2.81 -19.52
CA VAL A 50 1.53 -2.13 -18.22
C VAL A 50 2.29 -2.94 -17.18
N TYR A 51 3.18 -2.25 -16.47
CA TYR A 51 3.79 -2.68 -15.22
C TYR A 51 3.22 -1.83 -14.09
N LEU A 52 3.06 -2.42 -12.90
CA LEU A 52 2.61 -1.68 -11.72
C LEU A 52 3.74 -1.55 -10.70
N GLY A 53 3.77 -0.44 -9.99
CA GLY A 53 4.76 -0.22 -8.93
C GLY A 53 4.13 0.43 -7.72
N GLY A 54 4.62 0.08 -6.54
CA GLY A 54 4.04 0.55 -5.29
C GLY A 54 5.03 0.54 -4.14
N PHE A 55 4.89 1.53 -3.26
CA PHE A 55 5.63 1.66 -2.01
C PHE A 55 4.70 1.32 -0.82
N SER A 56 5.19 0.52 0.14
CA SER A 56 4.44 0.17 1.37
C SER A 56 3.03 -0.36 1.06
N THR A 57 1.98 0.28 1.60
CA THR A 57 0.57 -0.03 1.30
C THR A 57 0.28 -0.07 -0.21
N GLY A 58 0.88 0.84 -0.97
CA GLY A 58 0.77 0.85 -2.43
C GLY A 58 1.31 -0.43 -3.06
N GLY A 59 2.38 -1.01 -2.49
CA GLY A 59 2.94 -2.29 -2.90
C GLY A 59 1.94 -3.44 -2.75
N ASN A 60 1.23 -3.49 -1.62
CA ASN A 60 0.18 -4.49 -1.38
C ASN A 60 -0.95 -4.36 -2.40
N LEU A 61 -1.42 -3.14 -2.66
CA LEU A 61 -2.52 -2.86 -3.58
C LEU A 61 -2.19 -3.27 -5.02
N VAL A 62 -1.00 -2.91 -5.51
CA VAL A 62 -0.61 -3.27 -6.89
C VAL A 62 -0.31 -4.76 -7.03
N LEU A 63 0.24 -5.42 -6.01
CA LEU A 63 0.46 -6.86 -6.01
C LEU A 63 -0.88 -7.60 -5.97
N GLU A 64 -1.82 -7.16 -5.14
CA GLU A 64 -3.19 -7.69 -5.10
C GLU A 64 -3.87 -7.58 -6.47
N TYR A 65 -3.83 -6.40 -7.08
CA TYR A 65 -4.41 -6.15 -8.40
C TYR A 65 -3.74 -7.02 -9.48
N ALA A 66 -2.41 -6.98 -9.59
CA ALA A 66 -1.67 -7.72 -10.60
C ALA A 66 -1.86 -9.25 -10.50
N SER A 67 -2.19 -9.77 -9.31
CA SER A 67 -2.43 -11.19 -9.08
C SER A 67 -3.71 -11.73 -9.73
N THR A 68 -4.68 -10.87 -10.08
CA THR A 68 -5.93 -11.27 -10.76
C THR A 68 -6.06 -10.74 -12.18
N HIS A 69 -5.09 -9.96 -12.65
CA HIS A 69 -5.13 -9.24 -13.93
C HIS A 69 -4.00 -9.71 -14.83
N PRO A 70 -4.18 -10.82 -15.60
CA PRO A 70 -3.11 -11.47 -16.36
C PRO A 70 -2.40 -10.57 -17.36
N GLU A 71 -3.06 -9.51 -17.83
CA GLU A 71 -2.53 -8.51 -18.75
C GLU A 71 -1.45 -7.58 -18.14
N ILE A 72 -1.35 -7.52 -16.81
CA ILE A 72 -0.25 -6.81 -16.13
C ILE A 72 1.02 -7.65 -16.21
N LEU A 73 2.10 -7.07 -16.77
CA LEU A 73 3.32 -7.81 -17.12
C LEU A 73 4.25 -8.09 -15.95
N GLY A 74 4.14 -7.33 -14.87
CA GLY A 74 4.98 -7.50 -13.68
C GLY A 74 4.82 -6.36 -12.69
N VAL A 75 5.51 -6.48 -11.56
CA VAL A 75 5.46 -5.50 -10.47
C VAL A 75 6.84 -5.05 -10.00
N ALA A 76 6.93 -3.80 -9.54
CA ALA A 76 8.08 -3.25 -8.82
C ALA A 76 7.63 -2.79 -7.42
N LEU A 77 8.05 -3.52 -6.39
CA LEU A 77 7.62 -3.33 -5.01
C LEU A 77 8.76 -2.71 -4.19
N PHE A 78 8.46 -1.64 -3.48
CA PHE A 78 9.41 -0.95 -2.59
C PHE A 78 8.88 -1.04 -1.16
N SER A 79 9.59 -1.75 -0.28
CA SER A 79 9.17 -2.07 1.09
C SER A 79 7.68 -2.45 1.15
N PRO A 80 7.21 -3.49 0.43
CA PRO A 80 5.79 -3.83 0.43
C PRO A 80 5.33 -4.27 1.82
N GLY A 81 4.20 -3.71 2.28
CA GLY A 81 3.68 -3.91 3.63
C GLY A 81 3.02 -5.26 3.88
N ILE A 82 3.61 -6.38 3.44
CA ILE A 82 2.97 -7.70 3.43
C ILE A 82 2.76 -8.22 4.86
N LYS A 83 3.73 -8.01 5.75
CA LYS A 83 3.67 -8.36 7.16
C LYS A 83 4.29 -7.23 7.98
N SER A 84 3.59 -6.79 9.02
CA SER A 84 4.15 -5.88 10.00
C SER A 84 4.82 -6.68 11.12
N ASP A 85 5.84 -6.11 11.74
CA ASP A 85 6.50 -6.70 12.92
C ASP A 85 5.70 -6.51 14.22
N GLU A 86 4.58 -5.78 14.16
CA GLU A 86 3.79 -5.47 15.34
C GLU A 86 2.93 -6.70 15.76
N PRO A 87 3.16 -7.30 16.94
CA PRO A 87 2.54 -8.56 17.34
C PRO A 87 1.00 -8.48 17.54
N LEU A 88 0.45 -7.26 17.57
CA LEU A 88 -0.97 -6.99 17.75
C LEU A 88 -1.59 -6.25 16.54
N ASP A 89 -0.92 -6.22 15.39
CA ASP A 89 -1.42 -5.55 14.17
C ASP A 89 -2.83 -6.02 13.78
N PHE A 90 -3.16 -7.29 14.07
CA PHE A 90 -4.47 -7.88 13.83
C PHE A 90 -5.62 -7.28 14.65
N LEU A 91 -5.33 -6.61 15.76
CA LEU A 91 -6.32 -5.92 16.57
C LEU A 91 -6.64 -4.53 16.05
N ALA A 92 -5.86 -3.99 15.10
CA ALA A 92 -6.09 -2.66 14.55
C ALA A 92 -7.52 -2.41 14.04
N PRO A 93 -8.15 -3.34 13.28
CA PRO A 93 -9.53 -3.16 12.83
C PRO A 93 -10.56 -3.18 13.96
N LEU A 94 -10.25 -3.86 15.07
CA LEU A 94 -11.12 -3.85 16.23
C LEU A 94 -10.95 -2.55 17.03
N ALA A 95 -9.71 -2.07 17.18
CA ALA A 95 -9.40 -0.83 17.87
C ALA A 95 -10.02 0.39 17.17
N SER A 96 -10.06 0.39 15.83
CA SER A 96 -10.62 1.49 15.06
C SER A 96 -12.12 1.71 15.32
N LEU A 97 -12.85 0.67 15.74
CA LEU A 97 -14.27 0.79 16.11
C LEU A 97 -14.52 1.57 17.41
N PHE A 98 -13.48 1.78 18.23
CA PHE A 98 -13.59 2.41 19.54
C PHE A 98 -12.86 3.76 19.62
N SER A 99 -11.91 4.06 18.74
CA SER A 99 -11.21 5.35 18.70
C SER A 99 -10.60 5.63 17.32
N ASP A 100 -10.86 6.83 16.81
CA ASP A 100 -10.24 7.33 15.57
C ASP A 100 -8.72 7.56 15.74
N TRP A 101 -8.22 7.69 16.98
CA TRP A 101 -6.84 8.01 17.29
C TRP A 101 -6.27 7.11 18.40
N LEU A 102 -5.19 6.38 18.09
CA LEU A 102 -4.38 5.65 19.08
C LEU A 102 -3.23 6.50 19.65
N MET A 103 -2.87 7.58 18.95
CA MET A 103 -1.88 8.58 19.36
C MET A 103 -2.51 9.96 19.27
N ASP A 104 -2.23 10.82 20.25
CA ASP A 104 -2.82 12.16 20.36
C ASP A 104 -2.41 13.04 19.15
N PRO A 105 -3.35 13.41 18.27
CA PRO A 105 -3.05 14.24 17.10
C PRO A 105 -2.67 15.67 17.47
N ASP A 106 -3.01 16.14 18.68
CA ASP A 106 -2.72 17.50 19.17
C ASP A 106 -1.42 17.56 20.01
N GLY A 107 -0.61 16.50 20.00
CA GLY A 107 0.68 16.45 20.67
C GLY A 107 1.72 17.45 20.12
N GLU A 108 2.82 17.66 20.84
CA GLU A 108 3.86 18.64 20.45
C GLU A 108 4.64 18.26 19.17
N ALA A 109 4.53 17.00 18.72
CA ALA A 109 5.18 16.55 17.49
C ALA A 109 4.36 16.96 16.25
N PRO A 110 5.00 17.41 15.16
CA PRO A 110 4.28 17.76 13.93
C PRO A 110 3.53 16.54 13.39
N ALA A 111 2.22 16.69 13.16
CA ALA A 111 1.35 15.59 12.72
C ALA A 111 1.69 15.04 11.31
N GLN A 112 2.49 15.76 10.52
CA GLN A 112 2.97 15.34 9.20
C GLN A 112 4.29 16.01 8.80
N ASP A 113 5.03 15.34 7.91
CA ASP A 113 6.15 15.91 7.15
C ASP A 113 5.78 16.01 5.65
N ALA A 114 6.74 16.42 4.81
CA ALA A 114 6.49 16.61 3.37
C ALA A 114 6.13 15.32 2.61
N MET A 115 6.35 14.15 3.20
CA MET A 115 6.25 12.85 2.55
C MET A 115 5.24 11.91 3.22
N ARG A 116 4.93 12.11 4.51
CA ARG A 116 4.04 11.23 5.27
C ARG A 116 3.35 11.94 6.43
N TYR A 117 2.24 11.35 6.89
CA TYR A 117 1.68 11.68 8.19
C TYR A 117 2.53 11.03 9.29
N ALA A 118 2.90 11.82 10.30
CA ALA A 118 3.61 11.35 11.48
C ALA A 118 2.65 10.65 12.46
N ILE A 119 1.37 11.06 12.42
CA ILE A 119 0.28 10.44 13.19
C ILE A 119 -0.78 9.99 12.19
N VAL A 120 -1.14 8.71 12.23
CA VAL A 120 -2.10 8.09 11.33
C VAL A 120 -3.34 7.68 12.14
N PRO A 121 -4.57 7.98 11.68
CA PRO A 121 -5.78 7.52 12.35
C PRO A 121 -5.81 5.99 12.49
N THR A 122 -6.45 5.50 13.54
CA THR A 122 -6.60 4.05 13.79
C THR A 122 -7.30 3.36 12.61
N ASP A 123 -8.28 4.02 12.01
CA ASP A 123 -8.98 3.58 10.81
C ASP A 123 -8.03 3.30 9.65
N ALA A 124 -7.09 4.20 9.40
CA ALA A 124 -6.12 4.06 8.32
C ALA A 124 -5.14 2.90 8.59
N PHE A 125 -4.76 2.68 9.85
CA PHE A 125 -3.97 1.52 10.24
C PHE A 125 -4.74 0.20 10.06
N ALA A 126 -6.04 0.19 10.36
CA ALA A 126 -6.92 -0.95 10.07
C ALA A 126 -7.01 -1.25 8.57
N GLN A 127 -7.16 -0.22 7.73
CA GLN A 127 -7.17 -0.40 6.26
C GLN A 127 -5.84 -0.94 5.74
N PHE A 128 -4.71 -0.47 6.28
CA PHE A 128 -3.40 -1.04 5.99
C PHE A 128 -3.37 -2.53 6.33
N TYR A 129 -3.77 -2.93 7.54
CA TYR A 129 -3.82 -4.33 7.95
C TYR A 129 -4.69 -5.18 7.01
N HIS A 130 -5.82 -4.65 6.52
CA HIS A 130 -6.65 -5.33 5.53
C HIS A 130 -5.92 -5.60 4.22
N THR A 131 -5.08 -4.68 3.73
CA THR A 131 -4.24 -4.92 2.55
C THR A 131 -3.22 -6.03 2.79
N SER A 132 -2.54 -6.00 3.94
CA SER A 132 -1.53 -6.98 4.32
C SER A 132 -2.13 -8.38 4.49
N SER A 133 -3.27 -8.48 5.18
CA SER A 133 -4.00 -9.73 5.37
C SER A 133 -4.51 -10.32 4.06
N SER A 134 -5.06 -9.48 3.16
CA SER A 134 -5.53 -9.92 1.84
C SER A 134 -4.39 -10.54 1.03
N ILE A 135 -3.23 -9.86 0.98
CA ILE A 135 -2.13 -10.32 0.16
C ILE A 135 -1.48 -11.59 0.72
N ARG A 136 -1.31 -11.70 2.05
CA ARG A 136 -0.86 -12.94 2.70
C ARG A 136 -1.82 -14.11 2.42
N SER A 137 -3.13 -13.90 2.51
CA SER A 137 -4.13 -14.93 2.22
C SER A 137 -4.05 -15.40 0.77
N ARG A 138 -3.80 -14.49 -0.16
CA ARG A 138 -3.67 -14.79 -1.58
C ARG A 138 -2.39 -15.55 -1.91
N LEU A 139 -1.24 -15.11 -1.40
CA LEU A 139 0.06 -15.77 -1.61
C LEU A 139 0.08 -17.18 -1.02
N LYS A 140 -0.62 -17.42 0.10
CA LYS A 140 -0.84 -18.77 0.65
C LYS A 140 -1.62 -19.71 -0.29
N LYS A 141 -2.50 -19.17 -1.14
CA LYS A 141 -3.32 -19.96 -2.07
C LYS A 141 -2.60 -20.25 -3.38
N ALA A 142 -1.86 -19.26 -3.90
CA ALA A 142 -1.10 -19.40 -5.13
C ALA A 142 0.08 -18.42 -5.15
N PRO A 143 1.27 -18.85 -5.64
CA PRO A 143 2.40 -17.97 -5.82
C PRO A 143 2.12 -16.91 -6.89
N PHE A 144 2.80 -15.76 -6.78
CA PHE A 144 2.74 -14.73 -7.83
C PHE A 144 3.56 -15.18 -9.05
N GLY A 145 2.88 -15.59 -10.12
CA GLY A 145 3.50 -16.21 -11.29
C GLY A 145 4.13 -15.28 -12.32
N LYS A 146 4.39 -14.01 -11.98
CA LYS A 146 4.85 -12.97 -12.93
C LYS A 146 6.15 -12.34 -12.43
N PRO A 147 6.93 -11.68 -13.31
CA PRO A 147 8.11 -10.93 -12.90
C PRO A 147 7.80 -9.93 -11.77
N ALA A 148 8.57 -10.03 -10.69
CA ALA A 148 8.52 -9.12 -9.56
C ALA A 148 9.94 -8.66 -9.21
N VAL A 149 10.11 -7.36 -9.04
CA VAL A 149 11.28 -6.78 -8.38
C VAL A 149 10.83 -6.31 -7.01
N ILE A 150 11.52 -6.76 -5.97
CA ILE A 150 11.26 -6.35 -4.58
C ILE A 150 12.51 -5.66 -4.06
N VAL A 151 12.35 -4.45 -3.57
CA VAL A 151 13.40 -3.65 -2.94
C VAL A 151 13.02 -3.46 -1.48
N LEU A 152 13.89 -3.92 -0.58
CA LEU A 152 13.71 -3.82 0.87
C LEU A 152 14.84 -2.96 1.45
N ALA A 153 14.52 -2.18 2.48
CA ALA A 153 15.56 -1.62 3.34
C ALA A 153 16.05 -2.73 4.27
N GLU A 154 17.37 -2.92 4.37
CA GLU A 154 17.96 -3.96 5.24
C GLU A 154 17.54 -3.79 6.71
N HIS A 155 17.36 -2.54 7.15
CA HIS A 155 16.93 -2.17 8.49
C HIS A 155 15.57 -1.45 8.41
N ASP A 156 14.56 -2.13 7.83
CA ASP A 156 13.19 -1.60 7.81
C ASP A 156 12.60 -1.69 9.23
N SER A 157 12.17 -0.56 9.78
CA SER A 157 11.66 -0.49 11.16
C SER A 157 10.18 -0.86 11.28
N VAL A 158 9.52 -1.21 10.16
CA VAL A 158 8.07 -1.44 10.10
C VAL A 158 7.75 -2.85 9.60
N LEU A 159 8.66 -3.46 8.81
CA LEU A 159 8.40 -4.70 8.07
C LEU A 159 9.30 -5.84 8.51
N ASP A 160 8.70 -7.03 8.57
CA ASP A 160 9.41 -8.29 8.71
C ASP A 160 10.15 -8.62 7.39
N VAL A 161 11.41 -8.19 7.30
CA VAL A 161 12.25 -8.38 6.10
C VAL A 161 12.51 -9.86 5.82
N GLU A 162 12.71 -10.67 6.87
CA GLU A 162 12.96 -12.11 6.73
C GLU A 162 11.75 -12.82 6.11
N TYR A 163 10.54 -12.48 6.56
CA TYR A 163 9.30 -13.04 6.01
C TYR A 163 9.10 -12.73 4.52
N ILE A 164 9.60 -11.61 4.00
CA ILE A 164 9.45 -11.24 2.59
C ILE A 164 10.47 -11.98 1.71
N LEU A 165 11.59 -12.43 2.27
CA LEU A 165 12.66 -13.12 1.55
C LEU A 165 12.42 -14.64 1.39
N GLU A 166 11.57 -15.24 2.23
CA GLU A 166 11.16 -16.66 2.19
C GLU A 166 10.05 -16.95 1.15
#